data_AF-A0A943JNN1-F1
#
_entry.id   AF-A0A943JNN1-F1
#
_cell.length_a   1.000
_cell.length_b   1.000
_cell.length_c   1.000
_cell.angle_alpha   90.00
_cell.angle_beta   90.00
_cell.angle_gamma   90.00
#
_symmetry.space_group_name_H-M   'P 1'
#
loop_
_entity.id
_entity.type
_entity.pdbx_description
1 polymer ?
#
loop_
_entity_poly.entity_id
_entity_poly.type
_entity_poly.pdbx_seq_one_letter_code
_entity_poly.pdbx_strand_id
1 'polypeptide(L)'
;MATKDKNIWVLLIFILAGVVVGGLLGELASRVDFLWWLGYGNSFGLSEPLVLDLSIIKITFALVIKVNIASIIGVLLAILIYRKV
;
A
#
# COMPACT_ATOMS: atom_id res chain seq x y z
N MET A 1 20.88 -21.62 19.08
CA MET A 1 20.36 -20.68 18.07
C MET A 1 18.87 -20.57 18.32
N ALA A 2 18.43 -19.48 18.96
CA ALA A 2 17.00 -19.25 19.18
C ALA A 2 16.35 -19.18 17.80
N THR A 3 15.42 -20.08 17.52
CA THR A 3 14.43 -19.89 16.46
C THR A 3 13.81 -18.54 16.74
N LYS A 4 14.24 -17.51 16.00
CA LYS A 4 13.56 -16.23 15.99
C LYS A 4 12.23 -16.54 15.37
N ASP A 5 11.19 -16.69 16.18
CA ASP A 5 9.81 -16.77 15.70
C ASP A 5 9.63 -15.61 14.73
N LYS A 6 9.61 -15.92 13.43
CA LYS A 6 9.48 -14.92 12.38
C LYS A 6 8.05 -14.41 12.50
N ASN A 7 7.88 -13.37 13.32
CA ASN A 7 6.59 -12.80 13.61
C ASN A 7 5.96 -12.32 12.31
N ILE A 8 5.00 -13.09 11.81
CA ILE A 8 4.25 -12.79 10.60
C ILE A 8 3.63 -11.38 10.68
N TRP A 9 3.28 -10.96 11.90
CA TRP A 9 2.81 -9.62 12.25
C TRP A 9 3.83 -8.52 11.92
N VAL A 10 5.12 -8.76 12.20
CA VAL A 10 6.18 -7.80 11.88
C VAL A 10 6.35 -7.72 10.36
N LEU A 11 6.36 -8.85 9.65
CA LEU A 11 6.41 -8.87 8.19
C LEU A 11 5.24 -8.09 7.56
N LEU A 12 4.03 -8.25 8.11
CA LEU A 12 2.84 -7.54 7.63
C LEU A 12 2.99 -6.02 7.81
N ILE A 13 3.49 -5.56 8.96
CA ILE A 13 3.76 -4.14 9.21
C ILE A 13 4.81 -3.60 8.24
N PHE A 14 5.88 -4.35 7.98
CA PHE A 14 6.90 -3.96 7.01
C PHE A 14 6.33 -3.82 5.60
N ILE A 15 5.49 -4.76 5.16
CA ILE A 15 4.83 -4.71 3.86
C ILE A 15 3.92 -3.48 3.77
N LEU A 16 3.06 -3.25 4.77
CA LEU A 16 2.18 -2.08 4.81
C LEU A 16 2.97 -0.77 4.77
N ALA A 17 4.04 -0.67 5.56
CA ALA A 17 4.93 0.49 5.55
C ALA A 17 5.60 0.68 4.18
N GLY A 18 6.08 -0.40 3.55
CA GLY A 18 6.67 -0.38 2.21
C GLY A 18 5.70 0.10 1.14
N VAL A 19 4.44 -0.35 1.17
CA VAL A 19 3.39 0.12 0.25
C VAL A 19 3.13 1.61 0.43
N VAL A 20 2.97 2.09 1.68
CA VAL A 20 2.68 3.49 1.97
C VAL A 20 3.83 4.40 1.56
N VAL A 21 5.07 4.06 1.97
CA VAL A 21 6.27 4.83 1.63
C VAL A 21 6.51 4.84 0.13
N GLY A 22 6.44 3.67 -0.52
CA GLY A 22 6.58 3.58 -1.97
C GLY A 22 5.49 4.34 -2.71
N GLY A 23 4.24 4.30 -2.23
CA GLY A 23 3.12 5.04 -2.81
C GLY A 23 3.34 6.55 -2.78
N LEU A 24 3.73 7.10 -1.62
CA LEU A 24 4.04 8.51 -1.45
C LEU A 24 5.22 8.94 -2.33
N LEU A 25 6.29 8.13 -2.38
CA LEU A 25 7.44 8.40 -3.24
C LEU A 25 7.06 8.37 -4.73
N GLY A 26 6.21 7.44 -5.16
CA GLY A 26 5.71 7.37 -6.53
C GLY A 26 4.89 8.60 -6.92
N GLU A 27 4.05 9.11 -6.02
CA GLU A 27 3.27 10.32 -6.27
C GLU A 27 4.15 11.57 -6.35
N LEU A 28 5.20 11.67 -5.52
CA LEU A 28 6.18 12.75 -5.63
C LEU A 28 7.03 12.63 -6.91
N ALA A 29 7.48 11.41 -7.23
CA ALA A 29 8.26 11.09 -8.42
C ALA A 29 7.45 11.35 -9.71
N SER A 30 6.12 11.22 -9.65
CA SER A 30 5.23 11.50 -10.78
C SER A 30 5.36 12.93 -11.33
N ARG A 31 5.85 13.86 -10.49
CA ARG A 31 6.02 15.29 -10.83
C ARG A 31 7.36 15.61 -11.49
N VAL A 32 8.23 14.61 -11.65
CA VAL A 32 9.57 14.77 -12.25
C VAL A 32 9.57 14.09 -13.62
N ASP A 33 9.93 14.82 -14.69
CA ASP A 33 9.84 14.34 -16.08
C ASP A 33 10.60 13.03 -16.36
N PHE A 34 11.63 12.71 -15.57
CA PHE A 34 12.37 11.46 -15.68
C PHE A 34 11.79 10.32 -14.83
N LEU A 35 11.11 10.63 -13.72
CA LEU A 35 10.59 9.63 -12.77
C LEU A 35 9.05 9.52 -12.79
N TRP A 36 8.38 10.20 -13.72
CA TRP A 36 6.93 10.12 -13.96
C TRP A 36 6.40 8.69 -13.92
N TRP A 37 7.20 7.75 -14.45
CA TRP A 37 6.82 6.35 -14.55
C TRP A 37 6.66 5.62 -13.22
N LEU A 38 7.32 6.09 -12.15
CA LEU A 38 7.14 5.52 -10.80
C LEU A 38 5.73 5.75 -10.26
N GLY A 39 5.09 6.82 -10.72
CA GLY A 39 3.71 7.16 -10.41
C GLY A 39 2.68 6.32 -11.18
N TYR A 40 3.09 5.53 -12.18
CA TYR A 40 2.16 4.65 -12.89
C TYR A 40 1.56 3.64 -11.94
N GLY A 41 0.24 3.58 -11.92
CA GLY A 41 -0.49 2.72 -11.03
C GLY A 41 -1.95 2.63 -11.41
N ASN A 42 -2.59 1.61 -10.89
CA ASN A 42 -4.04 1.46 -10.97
C ASN A 42 -4.63 1.56 -9.57
N SER A 43 -5.83 2.13 -9.50
CA SER A 43 -6.65 2.09 -8.30
C SER A 43 -7.51 0.84 -8.32
N PHE A 44 -7.37 0.01 -7.30
CA PHE A 44 -8.19 -1.17 -7.05
C PHE A 44 -9.13 -0.87 -5.89
N GLY A 45 -10.40 -1.24 -6.01
CA GLY A 45 -11.34 -1.08 -4.91
C GLY A 45 -12.76 -0.80 -5.37
N LEU A 46 -13.55 -0.30 -4.43
CA LEU A 46 -14.92 0.12 -4.67
C LEU A 46 -14.91 1.47 -5.40
N SER A 47 -15.18 1.45 -6.71
CA SER A 47 -15.34 2.68 -7.52
C SER A 47 -16.52 3.53 -7.02
N GLU A 48 -17.59 2.85 -6.58
CA GLU A 48 -18.73 3.48 -5.93
C GLU A 48 -18.78 3.02 -4.47
N PRO A 49 -18.97 3.95 -3.51
CA PRO A 49 -19.14 3.58 -2.12
C PRO A 49 -20.35 2.66 -1.96
N LEU A 50 -20.18 1.56 -1.23
CA LEU A 50 -21.30 0.71 -0.87
C LEU A 50 -22.09 1.42 0.23
N VAL A 51 -23.22 2.01 -0.16
CA VAL A 51 -24.11 2.76 0.73
C VAL A 51 -25.23 1.84 1.17
N LEU A 52 -25.29 1.53 2.46
CA LEU A 52 -26.42 0.88 3.10
C LEU A 52 -27.27 1.95 3.79
N ASP A 53 -28.47 2.17 3.25
CA ASP A 53 -29.43 3.14 3.79
C ASP A 53 -30.57 2.39 4.49
N LEU A 54 -30.66 2.55 5.81
CA LEU A 54 -31.71 1.96 6.65
C LEU A 54 -32.78 2.99 7.03
N SER A 55 -32.85 4.13 6.34
CA SER A 55 -33.78 5.26 6.56
C SER A 55 -33.54 6.06 7.86
N ILE A 56 -33.11 5.42 8.94
CA ILE A 56 -32.76 6.06 10.23
C ILE A 56 -31.23 6.17 10.40
N ILE A 57 -30.49 5.23 9.81
CA ILE A 57 -29.03 5.15 9.88
C ILE A 57 -28.48 4.87 8.48
N LYS A 58 -27.43 5.60 8.10
CA LYS A 58 -26.72 5.43 6.83
C LYS A 58 -25.28 4.98 7.09
N ILE A 59 -24.87 3.87 6.48
CA ILE A 59 -23.52 3.33 6.57
C ILE A 59 -22.91 3.32 5.19
N THR A 60 -21.76 3.99 5.03
CA THR A 60 -21.03 4.05 3.75
C THR A 60 -19.70 3.33 3.88
N PHE A 61 -19.52 2.27 3.11
CA PHE A 61 -18.25 1.55 2.99
C PHE A 61 -17.55 1.96 1.69
N ALA A 62 -16.38 2.59 1.82
CA ALA A 62 -15.51 2.87 0.69
C ALA A 62 -14.12 2.31 1.00
N LEU A 63 -13.57 1.56 0.05
CA LEU A 63 -12.21 1.05 0.13
C LEU A 63 -11.58 1.21 -1.25
N VAL A 64 -10.57 2.06 -1.34
CA VAL A 64 -9.79 2.28 -2.56
C VAL A 64 -8.31 2.14 -2.22
N ILE A 65 -7.66 1.22 -2.90
CA ILE A 65 -6.24 0.91 -2.79
C ILE A 65 -5.58 1.36 -4.08
N LYS A 66 -4.80 2.44 -4.01
CA LYS A 66 -3.98 2.90 -5.13
C LYS A 66 -2.62 2.22 -5.05
N VAL A 67 -2.26 1.44 -6.08
CA VAL A 67 -0.95 0.79 -6.16
C VAL A 67 -0.21 1.33 -7.37
N ASN A 68 0.92 1.97 -7.12
CA ASN A 68 1.83 2.44 -8.16
C ASN A 68 3.12 1.62 -8.21
N ILE A 69 3.92 1.79 -9.28
CA ILE A 69 5.17 1.06 -9.48
C ILE A 69 6.15 1.32 -8.33
N ALA A 70 6.18 2.53 -7.79
CA ALA A 70 6.98 2.83 -6.59
C ALA A 70 6.51 2.08 -5.33
N SER A 71 5.20 1.86 -5.14
CA SER A 71 4.65 1.01 -4.08
C SER A 71 5.17 -0.42 -4.21
N ILE A 72 5.21 -0.97 -5.43
CA ILE A 72 5.73 -2.32 -5.69
C ILE A 72 7.22 -2.40 -5.30
N ILE A 73 8.01 -1.40 -5.70
CA ILE A 73 9.43 -1.30 -5.31
C ILE A 73 9.56 -1.18 -3.78
N GLY A 74 8.71 -0.39 -3.13
CA GLY A 74 8.67 -0.23 -1.67
C GLY A 74 8.39 -1.54 -0.94
N VAL A 75 7.48 -2.37 -1.45
CA VAL A 75 7.22 -3.72 -0.90
C VAL A 75 8.43 -4.64 -1.08
N LEU A 76 9.06 -4.64 -2.25
CA LEU A 76 10.26 -5.45 -2.49
C LEU A 76 11.38 -5.07 -1.51
N LEU A 77 11.62 -3.77 -1.31
CA LEU A 77 12.58 -3.27 -0.33
C LEU A 77 12.21 -3.67 1.10
N ALA A 78 10.93 -3.57 1.48
CA ALA A 78 10.46 -3.97 2.80
C ALA A 78 10.71 -5.47 3.08
N ILE A 79 10.48 -6.34 2.10
CA ILE A 79 10.76 -7.78 2.20
C ILE A 79 12.27 -8.03 2.37
N LEU A 80 13.10 -7.32 1.60
CA LEU A 80 14.56 -7.44 1.71
C LEU A 80 15.09 -6.99 3.07
N ILE A 81 14.55 -5.90 3.63
CA ILE A 81 14.90 -5.40 4.96
C ILE A 81 14.45 -6.41 6.02
N TYR A 82 13.21 -6.90 5.95
CA TYR A 82 12.72 -7.93 6.88
C TYR A 82 13.57 -9.20 6.86
N ARG A 83 14.09 -9.61 5.70
CA ARG A 83 15.00 -10.76 5.60
C ARG A 83 16.31 -10.54 6.35
N LYS A 84 16.77 -9.28 6.44
CA LYS A 84 18.04 -8.92 7.09
C LYS A 84 17.88 -8.69 8.59
N VAL A 85 16.66 -8.39 9.06
CA VAL A 85 16.32 -8.18 10.48
C VAL A 85 16.15 -9.50 11.19
#